data_AF-A0AAU9PVN0-F1
#
_entry.id   AF-A0AAU9PVN0-F1
#
_cell.length_a   1.000
_cell.length_b   1.000
_cell.length_c   1.000
_cell.angle_alpha   90.00
_cell.angle_beta   90.00
_cell.angle_gamma   90.00
#
_symmetry.space_group_name_H-M   'P 1'
#
loop_
_entity.id
_entity.type
_entity.pdbx_description
1 polymer ?
#
loop_
_entity_poly.entity_id
_entity_poly.type
_entity_poly.pdbx_seq_one_letter_code
_entity_poly.pdbx_strand_id
1 'polypeptide(L)'
;MMFLFLFLIVEVSAIIPSFKVPRSNFTQHGTAFQYDDALVLTEMHCAVHRSATQTGRIHHAIPIKFLDHSFQPFSFFYSKLQFSVNCQPRQCPPGDGLALVVTSDSSLFASESSGSFGLPADKLHDLSFVAFEFDTSYDEVFSDLNANHVGVNINSLMSMAAVDLNTHGMKLTSGVQITAWISYSQPDTLIQIWMSYSSTKPHHPILTVPVDLSTYFTGYIFVGLTASNRGGSSSHIVHSWYFKSSESPYIAGEAAGPEFCDVCFPGPRRYLIDFTITNVLFFFGVPALIIVSRSVWSYTLRQAKRVRVSFDDAGLSLSLVYDHKPPHTTSVDLISFSKDGRGGEKGMFQTLKQFEGYMYAKCL
;
A
#
# COMPACT_ATOMS: atom_id res chain seq x y z
N MET A 1 -23.83 4.85 41.32
CA MET A 1 -23.30 3.99 40.24
C MET A 1 -22.73 4.88 39.15
N MET A 2 -21.46 5.25 39.31
CA MET A 2 -20.71 6.16 38.43
C MET A 2 -19.43 5.42 38.01
N PHE A 3 -19.59 4.31 37.30
CA PHE A 3 -18.49 3.49 36.77
C PHE A 3 -19.07 2.60 35.66
N LEU A 4 -19.26 3.16 34.44
CA LEU A 4 -19.32 2.39 33.20
C LEU A 4 -19.33 3.32 31.95
N PHE A 5 -18.38 4.25 31.87
CA PHE A 5 -18.12 5.00 30.64
C PHE A 5 -16.61 4.93 30.33
N LEU A 6 -16.09 3.71 30.23
CA LEU A 6 -14.77 3.44 29.67
C LEU A 6 -14.93 2.34 28.62
N PHE A 7 -14.33 2.59 27.45
CA PHE A 7 -14.18 1.70 26.30
C PHE A 7 -15.40 1.51 25.39
N LEU A 8 -15.67 2.52 24.57
CA LEU A 8 -16.06 2.26 23.18
C LEU A 8 -15.49 3.35 22.25
N ILE A 9 -14.18 3.58 22.34
CA ILE A 9 -13.44 4.07 21.17
C ILE A 9 -13.26 2.81 20.31
N VAL A 10 -14.27 2.50 19.50
CA VAL A 10 -14.09 1.56 18.40
C VAL A 10 -13.08 2.24 17.50
N GLU A 11 -11.86 1.71 17.45
CA GLU A 11 -10.91 2.01 16.40
C GLU A 11 -11.59 1.74 15.05
N VAL A 12 -12.14 2.78 14.42
CA VAL A 12 -12.50 2.77 13.01
C VAL A 12 -11.21 2.90 12.18
N SER A 13 -10.23 2.07 12.51
CA SER A 13 -8.96 1.93 11.80
C SER A 13 -8.90 0.61 11.04
N ALA A 14 -9.90 -0.28 11.20
CA ALA A 14 -9.75 -1.70 10.85
C ALA A 14 -10.80 -2.27 9.87
N ILE A 15 -11.49 -1.46 9.06
CA ILE A 15 -12.33 -1.96 7.94
C ILE A 15 -12.10 -1.18 6.64
N ILE A 16 -10.89 -0.67 6.42
CA ILE A 16 -10.39 -0.64 5.05
C ILE A 16 -9.82 -2.04 4.86
N PRO A 17 -10.25 -2.85 3.90
CA PRO A 17 -9.45 -4.01 3.53
C PRO A 17 -8.07 -3.44 3.24
N SER A 18 -7.10 -3.70 4.13
CA SER A 18 -5.72 -3.58 3.72
C SER A 18 -5.66 -4.59 2.59
N PHE A 19 -5.79 -4.12 1.35
CA PHE A 19 -5.26 -4.83 0.21
C PHE A 19 -3.81 -5.04 0.62
N LYS A 20 -3.53 -6.21 1.20
CA LYS A 20 -2.19 -6.68 1.44
C LYS A 20 -1.68 -6.83 0.03
N VAL A 21 -1.03 -5.76 -0.45
CA VAL A 21 -0.17 -5.86 -1.61
C VAL A 21 0.69 -7.08 -1.31
N PRO A 22 0.70 -8.10 -2.18
CA PRO A 22 1.55 -9.26 -1.97
C PRO A 22 2.93 -8.76 -1.58
N ARG A 23 3.55 -9.34 -0.55
CA ARG A 23 4.99 -9.13 -0.31
C ARG A 23 5.64 -9.31 -1.68
N SER A 24 6.23 -8.24 -2.19
CA SER A 24 6.69 -8.23 -3.56
C SER A 24 7.76 -9.32 -3.69
N ASN A 25 7.51 -10.29 -4.58
CA ASN A 25 8.42 -11.38 -4.86
C ASN A 25 9.60 -10.85 -5.68
N PHE A 26 10.45 -10.05 -5.05
CA PHE A 26 11.65 -9.49 -5.65
C PHE A 26 12.90 -10.19 -5.13
N THR A 27 13.82 -10.45 -6.05
CA THR A 27 15.18 -10.85 -5.72
C THR A 27 16.10 -9.65 -5.93
N GLN A 28 16.88 -9.32 -4.90
CA GLN A 28 17.76 -8.16 -4.83
C GLN A 28 19.23 -8.60 -4.98
N HIS A 29 20.01 -7.79 -5.70
CA HIS A 29 21.44 -8.01 -5.91
C HIS A 29 22.22 -6.69 -5.79
N GLY A 30 23.51 -6.81 -5.42
CA GLY A 30 24.40 -5.67 -5.28
C GLY A 30 23.93 -4.70 -4.19
N THR A 31 23.92 -3.41 -4.48
CA THR A 31 23.52 -2.36 -3.53
C THR A 31 22.03 -2.12 -3.45
N ALA A 32 21.21 -2.87 -4.20
CA ALA A 32 19.79 -2.59 -4.23
C ALA A 32 19.07 -3.09 -2.97
N PHE A 33 18.21 -2.25 -2.41
CA PHE A 33 17.38 -2.58 -1.26
C PHE A 33 16.02 -1.88 -1.35
N GLN A 34 15.08 -2.34 -0.53
CA GLN A 34 13.80 -1.67 -0.34
C GLN A 34 13.86 -0.87 0.96
N TYR A 35 13.43 0.38 0.91
CA TYR A 35 13.31 1.26 2.07
C TYR A 35 11.94 1.92 2.04
N ASP A 36 11.13 1.66 3.08
CA ASP A 36 9.72 2.03 3.14
C ASP A 36 8.95 1.59 1.86
N ASP A 37 8.36 2.57 1.16
CA ASP A 37 7.58 2.42 -0.07
C ASP A 37 8.41 2.73 -1.33
N ALA A 38 9.74 2.63 -1.26
CA ALA A 38 10.64 2.85 -2.40
C ALA A 38 11.66 1.71 -2.58
N LEU A 39 12.03 1.46 -3.83
CA LEU A 39 13.21 0.64 -4.17
C LEU A 39 14.38 1.57 -4.43
N VAL A 40 15.47 1.38 -3.70
CA VAL A 40 16.72 2.12 -3.88
C VAL A 40 17.69 1.19 -4.59
N LEU A 41 18.10 1.53 -5.82
CA LEU A 41 19.03 0.71 -6.61
C LEU A 41 20.48 1.06 -6.30
N THR A 42 20.79 2.35 -6.22
CA THR A 42 22.08 2.86 -5.74
C THR A 42 21.87 4.08 -4.86
N GLU A 43 22.91 4.43 -4.11
CA GLU A 43 22.92 5.59 -3.22
C GLU A 43 23.91 6.63 -3.71
N MET A 44 23.72 7.87 -3.28
CA MET A 44 24.65 8.95 -3.56
C MET A 44 25.72 8.99 -2.47
N HIS A 45 26.97 8.75 -2.86
CA HIS A 45 28.15 8.87 -2.02
C HIS A 45 29.13 9.86 -2.66
N CYS A 46 29.02 11.16 -2.35
CA CYS A 46 30.06 12.14 -2.71
C CYS A 46 31.12 12.17 -1.60
N ALA A 47 32.01 11.18 -1.54
CA ALA A 47 33.20 11.26 -0.69
C ALA A 47 34.36 11.91 -1.47
N VAL A 48 35.17 12.74 -0.82
CA VAL A 48 36.33 13.44 -1.40
C VAL A 48 37.40 12.47 -1.95
N HIS A 49 37.30 11.18 -1.60
CA HIS A 49 38.13 10.11 -2.14
C HIS A 49 37.25 9.06 -2.83
N ARG A 50 37.39 8.95 -4.16
CA ARG A 50 36.85 7.92 -5.08
C ARG A 50 35.51 7.30 -4.64
N SER A 51 34.41 7.73 -5.27
CA SER A 51 33.13 7.03 -5.20
C SER A 51 33.33 5.59 -5.68
N ALA A 52 33.13 4.61 -4.79
CA ALA A 52 33.15 3.21 -5.17
C ALA A 52 32.03 2.96 -6.19
N THR A 53 32.31 2.18 -7.23
CA THR A 53 31.29 1.79 -8.20
C THR A 53 30.20 0.99 -7.50
N GLN A 54 29.01 1.55 -7.41
CA GLN A 54 27.82 0.87 -6.91
C GLN A 54 27.01 0.36 -8.09
N THR A 55 26.51 -0.86 -7.96
CA THR A 55 25.56 -1.47 -8.88
C THR A 55 24.51 -2.17 -8.05
N GLY A 56 23.24 -1.89 -8.32
CA GLY A 56 22.13 -2.55 -7.66
C GLY A 56 21.09 -3.00 -8.65
N ARG A 57 20.56 -4.20 -8.42
CA ARG A 57 19.58 -4.84 -9.29
C ARG A 57 18.46 -5.45 -8.50
N ILE A 58 17.24 -5.34 -9.02
CA ILE A 58 16.05 -5.97 -8.46
C ILE A 58 15.26 -6.58 -9.60
N HIS A 59 14.87 -7.85 -9.50
CA HIS A 59 14.02 -8.47 -10.51
C HIS A 59 12.89 -9.28 -9.88
N HIS A 60 11.82 -9.47 -10.66
CA HIS A 60 10.70 -10.30 -10.24
C HIS A 60 11.11 -11.77 -10.21
N ALA A 61 10.88 -12.44 -9.08
CA ALA A 61 11.37 -13.79 -8.83
C ALA A 61 10.66 -14.86 -9.68
N ILE A 62 9.43 -14.58 -10.15
CA ILE A 62 8.66 -15.52 -10.97
C ILE A 62 8.75 -15.09 -12.44
N PRO A 63 9.12 -15.99 -13.37
CA PRO A 63 9.13 -15.67 -14.79
C PRO A 63 7.71 -15.36 -15.31
N ILE A 64 7.63 -14.46 -16.27
CA ILE A 64 6.38 -13.94 -16.86
C ILE A 64 6.22 -14.52 -18.26
N LYS A 65 5.03 -15.02 -18.59
CA LYS A 65 4.75 -15.51 -19.94
C LYS A 65 4.79 -14.34 -20.93
N PHE A 66 5.60 -14.46 -21.98
CA PHE A 66 5.75 -13.45 -23.03
C PHE A 66 5.05 -13.89 -24.31
N LEU A 67 5.53 -14.95 -24.95
CA LEU A 67 5.06 -15.38 -26.26
C LEU A 67 4.98 -16.91 -26.35
N ASP A 68 3.89 -17.44 -26.88
CA ASP A 68 3.69 -18.87 -27.06
C ASP A 68 3.27 -19.17 -28.49
N HIS A 69 4.25 -19.53 -29.32
CA HIS A 69 4.07 -19.86 -30.73
C HIS A 69 3.07 -20.99 -30.99
N SER A 70 2.72 -21.78 -29.96
CA SER A 70 1.84 -22.93 -30.08
C SER A 70 0.36 -22.55 -30.00
N PHE A 71 0.01 -21.40 -29.39
CA PHE A 71 -1.38 -21.05 -29.06
C PHE A 71 -1.81 -19.68 -29.57
N GLN A 72 -0.96 -18.64 -29.49
CA GLN A 72 -1.24 -17.30 -30.04
C GLN A 72 0.04 -16.60 -30.49
N PRO A 73 0.05 -15.94 -31.67
CA PRO A 73 1.25 -15.31 -32.21
C PRO A 73 1.51 -13.90 -31.65
N PHE A 74 0.64 -13.38 -30.76
CA PHE A 74 0.72 -12.01 -30.30
C PHE A 74 1.17 -11.94 -28.85
N SER A 75 2.05 -10.98 -28.60
CA SER A 75 2.53 -10.64 -27.28
C SER A 75 2.50 -9.14 -27.11
N PHE A 76 2.02 -8.72 -25.95
CA PHE A 76 1.98 -7.33 -25.54
C PHE A 76 2.55 -7.24 -24.14
N PHE A 77 3.35 -6.22 -23.89
CA PHE A 77 3.61 -5.83 -22.52
C PHE A 77 3.50 -4.33 -22.35
N TYR A 78 3.27 -3.96 -21.10
CA TYR A 78 3.23 -2.58 -20.66
C TYR A 78 3.93 -2.47 -19.32
N SER A 79 4.72 -1.42 -19.18
CA SER A 79 5.31 -1.03 -17.91
C SER A 79 5.07 0.44 -17.63
N LYS A 80 4.79 0.75 -16.37
CA LYS A 80 4.77 2.10 -15.84
C LYS A 80 5.76 2.16 -14.70
N LEU A 81 6.77 3.01 -14.84
CA LEU A 81 7.85 3.19 -13.88
C LEU A 81 7.85 4.63 -13.42
N GLN A 82 7.79 4.85 -12.10
CA GLN A 82 7.98 6.16 -11.50
C GLN A 82 9.27 6.16 -10.70
N PHE A 83 10.20 7.04 -11.04
CA PHE A 83 11.53 7.07 -10.43
C PHE A 83 12.05 8.49 -10.28
N SER A 84 13.15 8.67 -9.56
CA SER A 84 13.92 9.91 -9.48
C SER A 84 15.40 9.60 -9.42
N VAL A 85 16.21 10.43 -10.10
CA VAL A 85 17.67 10.37 -10.00
C VAL A 85 18.17 11.59 -9.26
N ASN A 86 18.70 11.36 -8.06
CA ASN A 86 19.24 12.40 -7.20
C ASN A 86 20.77 12.40 -7.33
N CYS A 87 21.36 13.55 -7.63
CA CYS A 87 22.81 13.71 -7.65
C CYS A 87 23.20 15.11 -7.17
N GLN A 88 24.47 15.29 -6.82
CA GLN A 88 25.05 16.58 -6.46
C GLN A 88 26.17 16.94 -7.44
N PRO A 89 25.83 17.45 -8.64
CA PRO A 89 26.77 17.59 -9.75
C PRO A 89 27.91 18.59 -9.46
N ARG A 90 27.74 19.45 -8.45
CA ARG A 90 28.80 20.37 -7.97
C ARG A 90 29.89 19.67 -7.17
N GLN A 91 29.59 18.50 -6.58
CA GLN A 91 30.51 17.76 -5.72
C GLN A 91 31.04 16.52 -6.43
N CYS A 92 30.17 15.80 -7.14
CA CYS A 92 30.52 14.60 -7.86
C CYS A 92 29.66 14.50 -9.13
N PRO A 93 30.21 14.06 -10.27
CA PRO A 93 29.43 13.93 -11.50
C PRO A 93 28.30 12.89 -11.33
N PRO A 94 27.15 13.08 -11.99
CA PRO A 94 26.15 12.02 -12.09
C PRO A 94 26.73 10.86 -12.90
N GLY A 95 25.97 9.78 -12.90
CA GLY A 95 26.32 8.57 -13.59
C GLY A 95 25.86 7.36 -12.78
N ASP A 96 25.72 6.19 -13.40
CA ASP A 96 25.61 6.01 -14.86
C ASP A 96 24.15 6.22 -15.28
N GLY A 97 23.22 5.65 -14.51
CA GLY A 97 21.79 5.78 -14.72
C GLY A 97 21.07 4.53 -14.24
N LEU A 98 19.88 4.28 -14.77
CA LEU A 98 19.13 3.05 -14.53
C LEU A 98 18.48 2.50 -15.80
N ALA A 99 18.15 1.22 -15.81
CA ALA A 99 17.43 0.58 -16.90
C ALA A 99 16.35 -0.37 -16.39
N LEU A 100 15.22 -0.41 -17.10
CA LEU A 100 14.27 -1.52 -17.05
C LEU A 100 14.75 -2.60 -18.02
N VAL A 101 14.89 -3.83 -17.56
CA VAL A 101 15.47 -4.94 -18.33
C VAL A 101 14.45 -6.05 -18.46
N VAL A 102 14.27 -6.53 -19.68
CA VAL A 102 13.57 -7.77 -20.03
C VAL A 102 14.61 -8.75 -20.56
N THR A 103 14.64 -9.98 -20.04
CA THR A 103 15.65 -11.00 -20.41
C THR A 103 15.03 -12.40 -20.41
N SER A 104 15.58 -13.32 -21.20
CA SER A 104 15.20 -14.74 -21.16
C SER A 104 15.83 -15.50 -19.98
N ASP A 105 16.85 -14.93 -19.33
CA ASP A 105 17.58 -15.56 -18.24
C ASP A 105 17.82 -14.57 -17.08
N SER A 106 17.37 -14.96 -15.89
CA SER A 106 17.52 -14.18 -14.65
C SER A 106 18.97 -14.08 -14.17
N SER A 107 19.88 -14.93 -14.65
CA SER A 107 21.30 -14.90 -14.29
C SER A 107 21.96 -13.55 -14.61
N LEU A 108 21.42 -12.79 -15.57
CA LEU A 108 21.81 -11.41 -15.87
C LEU A 108 21.80 -10.52 -14.61
N PHE A 109 20.76 -10.64 -13.78
CA PHE A 109 20.62 -9.83 -12.56
C PHE A 109 21.57 -10.29 -11.44
N ALA A 110 21.96 -11.55 -11.45
CA ALA A 110 22.94 -12.11 -10.51
C ALA A 110 24.40 -11.89 -10.96
N SER A 111 24.63 -11.36 -12.16
CA SER A 111 25.97 -11.14 -12.67
C SER A 111 26.73 -10.05 -11.89
N GLU A 112 28.04 -10.21 -11.75
CA GLU A 112 28.92 -9.18 -11.18
C GLU A 112 29.35 -8.15 -12.25
N SER A 113 28.54 -7.95 -13.30
CA SER A 113 28.88 -7.00 -14.35
C SER A 113 28.97 -5.58 -13.81
N SER A 114 29.98 -4.84 -14.25
CA SER A 114 30.19 -3.42 -13.92
C SER A 114 30.04 -2.50 -15.13
N GLY A 115 29.47 -3.01 -16.23
CA GLY A 115 29.11 -2.20 -17.40
C GLY A 115 28.03 -1.16 -17.10
N SER A 116 27.61 -0.40 -18.12
CA SER A 116 26.63 0.67 -17.95
C SER A 116 25.33 0.15 -17.34
N PHE A 117 24.81 0.88 -16.35
CA PHE A 117 23.66 0.50 -15.50
C PHE A 117 23.81 -0.84 -14.76
N GLY A 118 24.98 -1.49 -14.78
CA GLY A 118 25.18 -2.85 -14.28
C GLY A 118 24.86 -3.94 -15.31
N LEU A 119 24.70 -3.60 -16.58
CA LEU A 119 24.51 -4.56 -17.68
C LEU A 119 25.85 -5.14 -18.16
N PRO A 120 25.86 -6.32 -18.81
CA PRO A 120 27.05 -6.87 -19.46
C PRO A 120 27.59 -5.92 -20.56
N ALA A 121 28.88 -5.59 -20.50
CA ALA A 121 29.52 -4.74 -21.52
C ALA A 121 29.84 -5.49 -22.81
N ASP A 122 30.22 -6.76 -22.68
CA ASP A 122 30.41 -7.66 -23.82
C ASP A 122 29.15 -8.49 -24.03
N LYS A 123 29.00 -9.04 -25.24
CA LYS A 123 28.03 -10.11 -25.48
C LYS A 123 28.40 -11.28 -24.59
N LEU A 124 27.72 -11.42 -23.45
CA LEU A 124 27.70 -12.69 -22.76
C LEU A 124 27.05 -13.67 -23.72
N HIS A 125 27.85 -14.60 -24.26
CA HIS A 125 27.34 -15.64 -25.13
C HIS A 125 26.15 -16.30 -24.42
N ASP A 126 24.99 -16.27 -25.07
CA ASP A 126 23.71 -16.86 -24.66
C ASP A 126 22.74 -16.00 -23.81
N LEU A 127 23.10 -14.78 -23.39
CA LEU A 127 22.12 -13.87 -22.75
C LEU A 127 21.44 -12.96 -23.76
N SER A 128 20.13 -13.13 -23.94
CA SER A 128 19.29 -12.17 -24.66
C SER A 128 18.60 -11.22 -23.69
N PHE A 129 18.75 -9.93 -23.90
CA PHE A 129 18.08 -8.88 -23.13
C PHE A 129 17.71 -7.68 -24.00
N VAL A 130 16.67 -6.99 -23.55
CA VAL A 130 16.29 -5.66 -23.98
C VAL A 130 16.30 -4.77 -22.76
N ALA A 131 17.02 -3.66 -22.85
CA ALA A 131 17.11 -2.65 -21.81
C ALA A 131 16.48 -1.35 -22.29
N PHE A 132 15.64 -0.75 -21.44
CA PHE A 132 15.12 0.59 -21.60
C PHE A 132 15.91 1.49 -20.67
N GLU A 133 16.94 2.14 -21.20
CA GLU A 133 17.90 2.93 -20.42
C GLU A 133 17.40 4.35 -20.16
N PHE A 134 17.76 4.88 -18.99
CA PHE A 134 17.63 6.27 -18.61
C PHE A 134 19.02 6.76 -18.22
N ASP A 135 19.75 7.25 -19.21
CA ASP A 135 21.17 7.50 -19.12
C ASP A 135 21.50 8.94 -18.67
N THR A 136 22.35 9.03 -17.65
CA THR A 136 22.80 10.27 -17.02
C THR A 136 24.28 10.55 -17.25
N SER A 137 24.94 9.73 -18.06
CA SER A 137 26.36 9.78 -18.40
C SER A 137 26.54 9.82 -19.91
N TYR A 138 27.72 10.27 -20.35
CA TYR A 138 28.08 10.27 -21.77
C TYR A 138 29.32 9.39 -21.94
N ASP A 139 29.11 8.26 -22.60
CA ASP A 139 30.12 7.31 -23.02
C ASP A 139 30.27 7.34 -24.54
N GLU A 140 31.34 7.98 -25.03
CA GLU A 140 31.66 8.00 -26.48
C GLU A 140 31.78 6.59 -27.07
N VAL A 141 32.29 5.63 -26.29
CA VAL A 141 32.44 4.22 -26.72
C VAL A 141 31.10 3.53 -27.01
N PHE A 142 30.00 4.01 -26.42
CA PHE A 142 28.64 3.51 -26.66
C PHE A 142 27.84 4.42 -27.59
N SER A 143 28.48 5.45 -28.16
CA SER A 143 27.88 6.41 -29.10
C SER A 143 26.67 7.15 -28.51
N ASP A 144 26.74 7.48 -27.22
CA ASP A 144 25.67 8.22 -26.55
C ASP A 144 25.40 9.55 -27.24
N LEU A 145 24.15 10.00 -27.18
CA LEU A 145 23.78 11.31 -27.73
C LEU A 145 24.30 12.45 -26.85
N ASN A 146 24.21 12.27 -25.54
CA ASN A 146 24.63 13.18 -24.47
C ASN A 146 24.42 12.51 -23.10
N ALA A 147 24.74 13.21 -22.01
CA ALA A 147 24.57 12.73 -20.63
C ALA A 147 23.14 12.87 -20.04
N ASN A 148 22.10 12.84 -20.87
CA ASN A 148 20.69 12.98 -20.49
C ASN A 148 19.77 12.47 -21.60
N HIS A 149 19.75 11.15 -21.81
CA HIS A 149 18.96 10.54 -22.87
C HIS A 149 18.20 9.31 -22.38
N VAL A 150 17.23 8.87 -23.18
CA VAL A 150 16.51 7.61 -22.99
C VAL A 150 16.67 6.79 -24.26
N GLY A 151 16.85 5.48 -24.11
CA GLY A 151 17.17 4.61 -25.23
C GLY A 151 16.66 3.19 -25.06
N VAL A 152 16.82 2.42 -26.14
CA VAL A 152 16.49 1.00 -26.20
C VAL A 152 17.74 0.25 -26.64
N ASN A 153 18.32 -0.54 -25.76
CA ASN A 153 19.45 -1.42 -26.08
C ASN A 153 18.97 -2.86 -26.25
N ILE A 154 19.57 -3.58 -27.20
CA ILE A 154 19.30 -4.99 -27.43
C ILE A 154 20.64 -5.72 -27.50
N ASN A 155 20.87 -6.62 -26.53
CA ASN A 155 22.09 -7.44 -26.43
C ASN A 155 23.41 -6.64 -26.54
N SER A 156 23.40 -5.38 -26.12
CA SER A 156 24.49 -4.41 -26.27
C SER A 156 24.28 -3.26 -25.29
N LEU A 157 25.34 -2.50 -24.97
CA LEU A 157 25.23 -1.19 -24.30
C LEU A 157 25.00 -0.05 -25.31
N MET A 158 25.37 -0.23 -26.58
CA MET A 158 25.05 0.76 -27.62
C MET A 158 23.56 0.70 -27.96
N SER A 159 22.88 1.85 -27.82
CA SER A 159 21.45 1.99 -28.07
C SER A 159 21.09 1.71 -29.54
N MET A 160 20.04 0.90 -29.78
CA MET A 160 19.45 0.74 -31.11
C MET A 160 18.78 2.04 -31.56
N ALA A 161 18.14 2.72 -30.61
CA ALA A 161 17.54 4.03 -30.81
C ALA A 161 17.51 4.76 -29.46
N ALA A 162 17.80 6.06 -29.51
CA ALA A 162 17.79 6.94 -28.34
C ALA A 162 17.25 8.32 -28.69
N VAL A 163 16.80 9.07 -27.69
CA VAL A 163 16.36 10.47 -27.84
C VAL A 163 16.94 11.35 -26.76
N ASP A 164 17.40 12.54 -27.17
CA ASP A 164 17.87 13.59 -26.28
C ASP A 164 16.71 14.19 -25.46
N LEU A 165 16.72 14.02 -24.15
CA LEU A 165 15.68 14.54 -23.26
C LEU A 165 15.73 16.06 -23.10
N ASN A 166 16.85 16.71 -23.40
CA ASN A 166 16.95 18.18 -23.37
C ASN A 166 16.00 18.82 -24.39
N THR A 167 15.83 18.20 -25.55
CA THR A 167 14.89 18.65 -26.59
C THR A 167 13.42 18.57 -26.17
N HIS A 168 13.14 17.81 -25.10
CA HIS A 168 11.82 17.63 -24.50
C HIS A 168 11.67 18.40 -23.18
N GLY A 169 12.64 19.24 -22.80
CA GLY A 169 12.63 20.00 -21.54
C GLY A 169 12.74 19.11 -20.30
N MET A 170 13.26 17.90 -20.46
CA MET A 170 13.39 16.91 -19.39
C MET A 170 14.85 16.71 -18.98
N LYS A 171 15.05 16.47 -17.68
CA LYS A 171 16.36 16.21 -17.08
C LYS A 171 16.24 15.09 -16.06
N LEU A 172 16.89 13.96 -16.34
CA LEU A 172 16.86 12.78 -15.48
C LEU A 172 17.39 13.08 -14.08
N THR A 173 18.49 13.83 -14.01
CA THR A 173 19.18 14.17 -12.76
C THR A 173 18.57 15.39 -12.03
N SER A 174 17.30 15.71 -12.31
CA SER A 174 16.61 16.85 -11.67
C SER A 174 16.23 16.58 -10.20
N GLY A 175 16.24 15.32 -9.77
CA GLY A 175 15.73 14.88 -8.48
C GLY A 175 14.20 14.92 -8.35
N VAL A 176 13.50 15.36 -9.40
CA VAL A 176 12.04 15.36 -9.47
C VAL A 176 11.57 13.96 -9.90
N GLN A 177 10.39 13.55 -9.46
CA GLN A 177 9.78 12.30 -9.91
C GLN A 177 9.47 12.36 -11.40
N ILE A 178 9.91 11.34 -12.13
CA ILE A 178 9.68 11.12 -13.55
C ILE A 178 8.85 9.85 -13.68
N THR A 179 7.81 9.91 -14.50
CA THR A 179 7.03 8.73 -14.89
C THR A 179 7.39 8.37 -16.32
N ALA A 180 7.78 7.11 -16.52
CA ALA A 180 7.99 6.50 -17.83
C ALA A 180 6.91 5.45 -18.08
N TRP A 181 6.40 5.42 -19.31
CA TRP A 181 5.50 4.40 -19.80
C TRP A 181 6.16 3.72 -20.98
N ILE A 182 6.23 2.40 -20.94
CA ILE A 182 6.87 1.59 -21.97
C ILE A 182 5.84 0.57 -22.43
N SER A 183 5.57 0.51 -23.72
CA SER A 183 4.70 -0.52 -24.29
C SER A 183 5.39 -1.22 -25.45
N TYR A 184 5.11 -2.51 -25.57
CA TYR A 184 5.40 -3.30 -26.74
C TYR A 184 4.10 -3.89 -27.28
N SER A 185 3.91 -3.85 -28.60
CA SER A 185 2.82 -4.53 -29.28
C SER A 185 3.30 -5.42 -30.42
N GLN A 186 2.76 -6.63 -30.45
CA GLN A 186 2.78 -7.51 -31.61
C GLN A 186 1.31 -7.72 -32.03
N PRO A 187 0.92 -7.49 -33.29
CA PRO A 187 1.73 -7.63 -34.51
C PRO A 187 2.50 -6.39 -34.98
N ASP A 188 2.32 -5.21 -34.37
CA ASP A 188 2.95 -3.98 -34.90
C ASP A 188 4.47 -3.97 -34.80
N THR A 189 5.04 -4.91 -34.02
CA THR A 189 6.47 -5.04 -33.71
C THR A 189 7.06 -3.69 -33.33
N LEU A 190 6.40 -3.06 -32.35
CA LEU A 190 6.66 -1.67 -32.00
C LEU A 190 6.87 -1.52 -30.50
N ILE A 191 8.01 -0.91 -30.14
CA ILE A 191 8.25 -0.38 -28.81
C ILE A 191 7.91 1.11 -28.82
N GLN A 192 7.23 1.57 -27.78
CA GLN A 192 6.95 2.99 -27.57
C GLN A 192 7.24 3.39 -26.13
N ILE A 193 7.88 4.55 -25.97
CA ILE A 193 8.23 5.14 -24.68
C ILE A 193 7.63 6.53 -24.56
N TRP A 194 6.95 6.79 -23.46
CA TRP A 194 6.51 8.12 -23.05
C TRP A 194 7.17 8.48 -21.74
N MET A 195 7.47 9.77 -21.54
CA MET A 195 7.97 10.27 -20.26
C MET A 195 7.32 11.60 -19.89
N SER A 196 7.16 11.83 -18.59
CA SER A 196 6.66 13.10 -18.05
C SER A 196 7.08 13.29 -16.59
N TYR A 197 7.12 14.54 -16.13
CA TYR A 197 7.15 14.86 -14.69
C TYR A 197 5.78 14.69 -14.01
N SER A 198 4.71 14.46 -14.79
CA SER A 198 3.37 14.19 -14.32
C SER A 198 3.10 12.69 -14.18
N SER A 199 2.06 12.33 -13.45
CA SER A 199 1.49 10.98 -13.42
C SER A 199 0.54 10.68 -14.60
N THR A 200 0.29 11.68 -15.46
CA THR A 200 -0.54 11.59 -16.67
C THR A 200 0.31 11.31 -17.90
N LYS A 201 -0.03 10.26 -18.64
CA LYS A 201 0.67 9.85 -19.86
C LYS A 201 0.48 10.90 -20.97
N PRO A 202 1.55 11.40 -21.60
CA PRO A 202 1.45 12.28 -22.77
C PRO A 202 0.75 11.60 -23.96
N HIS A 203 0.17 12.38 -24.87
CA HIS A 203 -0.49 11.85 -26.06
C HIS A 203 0.47 11.16 -27.04
N HIS A 204 1.69 11.70 -27.21
CA HIS A 204 2.67 11.19 -28.16
C HIS A 204 3.88 10.59 -27.42
N PRO A 205 4.40 9.44 -27.89
CA PRO A 205 5.62 8.88 -27.35
C PRO A 205 6.81 9.80 -27.69
N ILE A 206 7.80 9.82 -26.81
CA ILE A 206 9.07 10.51 -27.04
C ILE A 206 10.03 9.65 -27.88
N LEU A 207 9.85 8.33 -27.86
CA LEU A 207 10.64 7.38 -28.64
C LEU A 207 9.74 6.24 -29.14
N THR A 208 9.88 5.88 -30.40
CA THR A 208 9.18 4.77 -31.05
C THR A 208 10.20 3.97 -31.85
N VAL A 209 10.27 2.66 -31.60
CA VAL A 209 11.30 1.78 -32.17
C VAL A 209 10.64 0.56 -32.81
N PRO A 210 10.70 0.40 -34.14
CA PRO A 210 10.22 -0.79 -34.82
C PRO A 210 11.20 -1.95 -34.58
N VAL A 211 10.77 -2.95 -33.81
CA VAL A 211 11.54 -4.15 -33.50
C VAL A 211 10.63 -5.32 -33.15
N ASP A 212 10.96 -6.49 -33.68
CA ASP A 212 10.29 -7.74 -33.34
C ASP A 212 10.97 -8.40 -32.15
N LEU A 213 10.34 -8.35 -30.98
CA LEU A 213 10.90 -8.97 -29.77
C LEU A 213 10.75 -10.50 -29.76
N SER A 214 9.92 -11.07 -30.64
CA SER A 214 9.79 -12.52 -30.76
C SER A 214 11.05 -13.21 -31.30
N THR A 215 11.93 -12.45 -31.97
CA THR A 215 13.23 -12.96 -32.42
C THR A 215 14.26 -13.09 -31.30
N TYR A 216 13.99 -12.48 -30.14
CA TYR A 216 14.89 -12.49 -28.97
C TYR A 216 14.31 -13.28 -27.80
N PHE A 217 12.99 -13.29 -27.65
CA PHE A 217 12.32 -13.92 -26.51
C PHE A 217 11.19 -14.84 -26.98
N THR A 218 11.17 -16.05 -26.43
CA THR A 218 10.09 -17.02 -26.61
C THR A 218 9.76 -17.66 -25.27
N GLY A 219 8.49 -17.98 -25.04
CA GLY A 219 8.03 -18.60 -23.80
C GLY A 219 7.94 -17.60 -22.66
N TYR A 220 8.93 -17.64 -21.76
CA TYR A 220 8.93 -16.86 -20.53
C TYR A 220 10.10 -15.87 -20.49
N ILE A 221 9.87 -14.74 -19.83
CA ILE A 221 10.85 -13.67 -19.62
C ILE A 221 10.97 -13.36 -18.12
N PHE A 222 12.11 -12.81 -17.75
CA PHE A 222 12.34 -12.16 -16.47
C PHE A 222 12.40 -10.66 -16.69
N VAL A 223 11.88 -9.91 -15.70
CA VAL A 223 11.85 -8.44 -15.76
C VAL A 223 12.41 -7.88 -14.47
N GLY A 224 13.26 -6.87 -14.58
CA GLY A 224 13.93 -6.25 -13.46
C GLY A 224 14.42 -4.83 -13.75
N LEU A 225 14.90 -4.18 -12.71
CA LEU A 225 15.51 -2.87 -12.73
C LEU A 225 16.98 -3.00 -12.34
N THR A 226 17.85 -2.32 -13.06
CA THR A 226 19.28 -2.26 -12.79
C THR A 226 19.73 -0.81 -12.78
N ALA A 227 20.67 -0.46 -11.91
CA ALA A 227 21.30 0.85 -11.92
C ALA A 227 22.76 0.72 -11.49
N SER A 228 23.58 1.64 -11.97
CA SER A 228 24.97 1.76 -11.52
C SER A 228 25.38 3.21 -11.41
N ASN A 229 26.48 3.47 -10.70
CA ASN A 229 27.07 4.81 -10.58
C ASN A 229 28.32 5.03 -11.45
N ARG A 230 28.99 3.94 -11.86
CA ARG A 230 30.19 3.89 -12.74
C ARG A 230 31.15 5.10 -12.65
N GLY A 231 31.69 5.34 -11.46
CA GLY A 231 32.66 6.43 -11.22
C GLY A 231 32.02 7.80 -10.95
N GLY A 232 30.77 7.99 -11.32
CA GLY A 232 29.88 9.02 -10.82
C GLY A 232 29.25 8.64 -9.47
N SER A 233 28.19 9.36 -9.10
CA SER A 233 27.48 9.13 -7.84
C SER A 233 26.08 9.75 -7.87
N SER A 234 25.10 8.87 -8.00
CA SER A 234 23.68 9.21 -8.01
C SER A 234 22.91 8.21 -7.14
N SER A 235 21.80 8.66 -6.58
CA SER A 235 20.80 7.75 -6.02
C SER A 235 19.69 7.53 -7.04
N HIS A 236 19.50 6.28 -7.42
CA HIS A 236 18.44 5.84 -8.34
C HIS A 236 17.31 5.23 -7.51
N ILE A 237 16.21 5.97 -7.37
CA ILE A 237 15.09 5.62 -6.49
C ILE A 237 13.85 5.38 -7.33
N VAL A 238 13.20 4.23 -7.13
CA VAL A 238 11.96 3.83 -7.79
C VAL A 238 10.83 3.94 -6.79
N HIS A 239 9.87 4.81 -7.08
CA HIS A 239 8.71 5.13 -6.23
C HIS A 239 7.53 4.22 -6.53
N SER A 240 7.36 3.81 -7.78
CA SER A 240 6.37 2.79 -8.14
C SER A 240 6.76 2.08 -9.42
N TRP A 241 6.39 0.82 -9.53
CA TRP A 241 6.66 0.01 -10.71
C TRP A 241 5.51 -0.96 -10.97
N TYR A 242 5.00 -0.90 -12.19
CA TYR A 242 4.01 -1.80 -12.74
C TYR A 242 4.57 -2.46 -13.99
N PHE A 243 4.39 -3.77 -14.14
CA PHE A 243 4.63 -4.49 -15.39
C PHE A 243 3.52 -5.52 -15.61
N LYS A 244 3.05 -5.63 -16.85
CA LYS A 244 2.11 -6.64 -17.29
C LYS A 244 2.46 -7.14 -18.69
N SER A 245 2.51 -8.45 -18.86
CA SER A 245 2.52 -9.12 -20.15
C SER A 245 1.19 -9.83 -20.39
N SER A 246 0.74 -9.85 -21.64
CA SER A 246 -0.45 -10.58 -22.05
C SER A 246 -0.43 -10.92 -23.54
N GLU A 247 -1.19 -11.93 -23.91
CA GLU A 247 -1.52 -12.25 -25.30
C GLU A 247 -2.62 -11.30 -25.86
N SER A 248 -3.22 -10.45 -25.00
CA SER A 248 -4.26 -9.47 -25.39
C SER A 248 -3.85 -8.02 -25.08
N PRO A 249 -4.02 -7.07 -26.04
CA PRO A 249 -3.66 -5.67 -25.82
C PRO A 249 -4.55 -4.98 -24.78
N TYR A 250 -5.80 -5.44 -24.61
CA TYR A 250 -6.72 -4.90 -23.60
C TYR A 250 -6.28 -5.24 -22.17
N ILE A 251 -5.65 -6.40 -21.99
CA ILE A 251 -5.20 -6.92 -20.68
C ILE A 251 -3.79 -6.44 -20.36
N ALA A 252 -2.92 -6.31 -21.36
CA ALA A 252 -1.61 -5.71 -21.18
C ALA A 252 -1.68 -4.18 -21.02
N GLY A 253 -2.71 -3.51 -21.54
CA GLY A 253 -2.81 -2.06 -21.55
C GLY A 253 -3.10 -1.41 -20.19
N GLU A 254 -2.90 -0.08 -20.14
CA GLU A 254 -3.17 0.77 -18.96
C GLU A 254 -4.59 0.60 -18.38
N ALA A 255 -5.56 0.22 -19.23
CA ALA A 255 -6.96 0.01 -18.86
C ALA A 255 -7.20 -1.19 -17.92
N ALA A 256 -6.28 -2.16 -17.85
CA ALA A 256 -6.42 -3.32 -16.95
C ALA A 256 -6.32 -2.95 -15.47
N GLY A 257 -5.79 -1.75 -15.16
CA GLY A 257 -5.63 -1.26 -13.80
C GLY A 257 -4.51 -1.96 -13.00
N PRO A 258 -4.13 -1.41 -11.83
CA PRO A 258 -3.04 -1.93 -11.02
C PRO A 258 -3.38 -3.25 -10.28
N GLU A 259 -4.63 -3.72 -10.33
CA GLU A 259 -5.05 -4.95 -9.64
C GLU A 259 -4.65 -6.24 -10.38
N PHE A 260 -4.23 -6.14 -11.66
CA PHE A 260 -3.86 -7.28 -12.49
C PHE A 260 -2.45 -7.16 -13.10
N CYS A 261 -1.45 -6.70 -12.34
CA CYS A 261 -0.05 -6.75 -12.78
C CYS A 261 0.60 -8.12 -12.56
N ASP A 262 1.64 -8.40 -13.37
CA ASP A 262 2.59 -9.47 -13.08
C ASP A 262 3.66 -8.98 -12.09
N VAL A 263 4.12 -7.73 -12.26
CA VAL A 263 4.99 -7.04 -11.30
C VAL A 263 4.27 -5.84 -10.73
N CYS A 264 4.10 -5.83 -9.40
CA CYS A 264 3.43 -4.77 -8.68
C CYS A 264 4.31 -4.26 -7.54
N PHE A 265 4.84 -3.05 -7.68
CA PHE A 265 5.41 -2.28 -6.59
C PHE A 265 4.63 -0.96 -6.47
N PRO A 266 3.56 -0.93 -5.65
CA PRO A 266 2.76 0.27 -5.48
C PRO A 266 3.53 1.30 -4.66
N GLY A 267 3.51 2.55 -5.10
CA GLY A 267 4.13 3.65 -4.37
C GLY A 267 3.35 4.06 -3.13
N PRO A 268 3.83 5.09 -2.40
CA PRO A 268 3.27 5.50 -1.12
C PRO A 268 1.79 5.81 -1.27
N ARG A 269 0.97 5.09 -0.50
CA ARG A 269 -0.47 5.34 -0.46
C ARG A 269 -0.70 6.72 0.12
N ARG A 270 -1.14 7.67 -0.71
CA ARG A 270 -1.83 8.85 -0.20
C ARG A 270 -3.13 8.36 0.40
N TYR A 271 -3.13 8.16 1.72
CA TYR A 271 -4.37 8.02 2.48
C TYR A 271 -5.14 9.31 2.29
N LEU A 272 -6.01 9.36 1.28
CA LEU A 272 -7.19 10.19 1.38
C LEU A 272 -7.97 9.56 2.52
N ILE A 273 -7.77 10.09 3.73
CA ILE A 273 -8.71 9.87 4.81
C ILE A 273 -10.05 10.26 4.20
N ASP A 274 -10.94 9.30 3.99
CA ASP A 274 -12.24 9.51 3.37
C ASP A 274 -13.03 10.42 4.31
N PHE A 275 -12.89 11.74 4.12
CA PHE A 275 -13.40 12.79 5.00
C PHE A 275 -14.90 12.66 5.25
N THR A 276 -15.61 11.95 4.36
CA THR A 276 -17.03 11.63 4.48
C THR A 276 -17.34 10.76 5.71
N ILE A 277 -16.59 9.68 5.95
CA ILE A 277 -16.93 8.72 7.01
C ILE A 277 -16.66 9.29 8.41
N THR A 278 -15.53 9.99 8.57
CA THR A 278 -15.18 10.62 9.85
C THR A 278 -16.16 11.74 10.22
N ASN A 279 -16.60 12.53 9.23
CA ASN A 279 -17.61 13.57 9.44
C ASN A 279 -18.99 12.97 9.75
N VAL A 280 -19.43 11.89 9.09
CA VAL A 280 -20.74 11.29 9.36
C VAL A 280 -20.83 10.75 10.79
N LEU A 281 -19.80 10.04 11.27
CA LEU A 281 -19.78 9.54 12.64
C LEU A 281 -19.72 10.67 13.67
N PHE A 282 -18.98 11.74 13.39
CA PHE A 282 -18.86 12.88 14.29
C PHE A 282 -20.14 13.73 14.35
N PHE A 283 -20.74 14.04 13.19
CA PHE A 283 -21.94 14.90 13.11
C PHE A 283 -23.24 14.18 13.45
N PHE A 284 -23.34 12.86 13.21
CA PHE A 284 -24.60 12.12 13.45
C PHE A 284 -24.50 11.09 14.56
N GLY A 285 -23.35 10.42 14.71
CA GLY A 285 -23.17 9.36 15.72
C GLY A 285 -23.09 9.90 17.15
N VAL A 286 -22.29 10.94 17.38
CA VAL A 286 -22.10 11.53 18.72
C VAL A 286 -23.39 12.15 19.27
N PRO A 287 -24.16 12.97 18.51
CA PRO A 287 -25.42 13.52 19.02
C PRO A 287 -26.46 12.46 19.32
N ALA A 288 -26.56 11.41 18.49
CA ALA A 288 -27.50 10.30 18.72
C ALA A 288 -27.19 9.57 20.04
N LEU A 289 -25.91 9.30 20.34
CA LEU A 289 -25.49 8.68 21.60
C LEU A 289 -25.79 9.57 22.82
N ILE A 290 -25.60 10.88 22.69
CA ILE A 290 -25.97 11.84 23.74
C ILE A 290 -27.49 11.80 23.99
N ILE A 291 -28.31 11.77 22.95
CA ILE A 291 -29.78 11.70 23.09
C ILE A 291 -30.20 10.39 23.78
N VAL A 292 -29.64 9.26 23.36
CA VAL A 292 -29.96 7.95 23.96
C VAL A 292 -29.53 7.92 25.42
N SER A 293 -28.33 8.36 25.75
CA SER A 293 -27.85 8.37 27.15
C SER A 293 -28.71 9.26 28.05
N ARG A 294 -29.13 10.44 27.59
CA ARG A 294 -30.06 11.31 28.34
C ARG A 294 -31.43 10.68 28.52
N SER A 295 -31.93 9.99 27.49
CA SER A 295 -33.21 9.30 27.53
C SER A 295 -33.19 8.16 28.56
N VAL A 296 -32.15 7.32 28.53
CA VAL A 296 -31.95 6.23 29.50
C VAL A 296 -31.79 6.77 30.92
N TRP A 297 -30.97 7.81 31.12
CA TRP A 297 -30.80 8.45 32.42
C TRP A 297 -32.11 9.03 32.98
N SER A 298 -32.91 9.68 32.12
CA SER A 298 -34.21 10.21 32.51
C SER A 298 -35.20 9.11 32.91
N TYR A 299 -35.14 7.97 32.21
CA TYR A 299 -35.97 6.81 32.50
C TYR A 299 -35.59 6.17 33.84
N THR A 300 -34.29 5.99 34.12
CA THR A 300 -33.84 5.41 35.39
C THR A 300 -34.14 6.31 36.58
N LEU A 301 -34.05 7.64 36.44
CA LEU A 301 -34.47 8.59 37.48
C LEU A 301 -35.97 8.50 37.79
N ARG A 302 -36.83 8.29 36.79
CA ARG A 302 -38.28 8.11 37.02
C ARG A 302 -38.60 6.82 37.78
N GLN A 303 -37.77 5.79 37.63
CA GLN A 303 -37.95 4.49 38.30
C GLN A 303 -37.38 4.46 39.72
N ALA A 304 -36.68 5.50 40.19
CA ALA A 304 -36.15 5.57 41.55
C ALA A 304 -37.28 5.79 42.57
N LYS A 305 -37.54 4.79 43.42
CA LYS A 305 -38.64 4.72 44.40
C LYS A 305 -38.34 5.55 45.66
N ARG A 306 -39.34 6.21 46.25
CA ARG A 306 -39.22 6.88 47.56
C ARG A 306 -39.50 5.90 48.71
N VAL A 307 -38.60 5.85 49.69
CA VAL A 307 -38.77 5.13 50.96
C VAL A 307 -39.31 6.12 52.00
N ARG A 308 -40.38 5.76 52.72
CA ARG A 308 -40.79 6.45 53.95
C ARG A 308 -40.50 5.57 55.16
N VAL A 309 -40.09 6.21 56.24
CA VAL A 309 -39.89 5.59 57.55
C VAL A 309 -40.94 6.19 58.49
N SER A 310 -41.69 5.37 59.21
CA SER A 310 -42.55 5.81 60.31
C SER A 310 -42.24 5.04 61.59
N PHE A 311 -42.56 5.64 62.73
CA PHE A 311 -42.31 5.09 64.06
C PHE A 311 -43.62 5.11 64.83
N ASP A 312 -44.03 3.94 65.30
CA ASP A 312 -45.19 3.81 66.19
C ASP A 312 -44.73 3.16 67.51
N ASP A 313 -45.56 3.24 68.56
CA ASP A 313 -45.20 2.81 69.93
C ASP A 313 -44.91 1.29 70.08
N ALA A 314 -45.10 0.52 69.00
CA ALA A 314 -44.74 -0.90 68.91
C ALA A 314 -43.49 -1.19 68.04
N GLY A 315 -42.84 -0.18 67.46
CA GLY A 315 -41.58 -0.32 66.70
C GLY A 315 -41.49 0.51 65.40
N LEU A 316 -40.34 0.38 64.73
CA LEU A 316 -39.96 1.12 63.52
C LEU A 316 -40.49 0.39 62.27
N SER A 317 -41.27 1.09 61.42
CA SER A 317 -41.74 0.59 60.12
C SER A 317 -41.06 1.31 58.96
N LEU A 318 -40.65 0.54 57.94
CA LEU A 318 -40.00 1.04 56.73
C LEU A 318 -40.83 0.61 55.52
N SER A 319 -41.45 1.58 54.83
CA SER A 319 -42.37 1.31 53.71
C SER A 319 -41.92 1.98 52.41
N LEU A 320 -41.91 1.21 51.33
CA LEU A 320 -41.68 1.68 49.96
C LEU A 320 -43.00 2.15 49.36
N VAL A 321 -43.11 3.43 49.00
CA VAL A 321 -44.32 3.96 48.36
C VAL A 321 -44.13 3.96 46.85
N TYR A 322 -45.01 3.24 46.16
CA TYR A 322 -45.11 3.26 44.71
C TYR A 322 -46.14 4.31 44.29
N ASP A 323 -45.69 5.40 43.68
CA ASP A 323 -46.59 6.38 43.07
C ASP A 323 -47.07 5.84 41.71
N HIS A 324 -47.98 4.87 41.75
CA HIS A 324 -49.07 4.68 40.76
C HIS A 324 -50.04 3.58 41.23
N LYS A 325 -51.29 4.00 41.55
CA LYS A 325 -52.46 3.18 41.93
C LYS A 325 -52.73 2.04 40.93
N PRO A 326 -53.06 0.83 41.40
CA PRO A 326 -54.47 0.41 41.49
C PRO A 326 -54.79 -0.36 42.81
N PRO A 327 -56.03 -0.78 43.08
CA PRO A 327 -56.69 -0.63 44.37
C PRO A 327 -56.43 -1.79 45.34
N HIS A 328 -55.19 -2.07 45.70
CA HIS A 328 -54.87 -2.80 46.94
C HIS A 328 -53.50 -2.30 47.40
N THR A 329 -53.48 -1.41 48.39
CA THR A 329 -52.26 -0.95 49.04
C THR A 329 -51.68 -2.13 49.83
N THR A 330 -50.79 -2.90 49.22
CA THR A 330 -49.97 -3.88 49.93
C THR A 330 -48.77 -3.15 50.53
N SER A 331 -48.88 -2.77 51.80
CA SER A 331 -47.69 -2.43 52.60
C SER A 331 -46.92 -3.72 52.86
N VAL A 332 -45.69 -3.80 52.34
CA VAL A 332 -44.77 -4.89 52.65
C VAL A 332 -43.86 -4.38 53.75
N ASP A 333 -44.08 -4.81 54.99
CA ASP A 333 -43.17 -4.54 56.10
C ASP A 333 -41.88 -5.34 55.87
N LEU A 334 -40.79 -4.63 55.57
CA LEU A 334 -39.55 -5.27 55.17
C LEU A 334 -38.81 -5.88 56.36
N ILE A 335 -38.98 -5.36 57.59
CA ILE A 335 -38.42 -5.94 58.82
C ILE A 335 -39.25 -5.47 60.03
N SER A 336 -39.68 -6.39 60.92
CA SER A 336 -40.27 -6.07 62.22
C SER A 336 -39.39 -6.63 63.34
N PHE A 337 -38.94 -5.79 64.29
CA PHE A 337 -38.21 -6.25 65.47
C PHE A 337 -39.10 -6.18 66.71
N SER A 338 -39.30 -7.34 67.37
CA SER A 338 -39.94 -7.44 68.68
C SER A 338 -38.96 -8.09 69.65
N LYS A 339 -38.68 -7.43 70.78
CA LYS A 339 -37.78 -7.94 71.82
C LYS A 339 -38.49 -7.87 73.17
N ASP A 340 -38.81 -9.03 73.75
CA ASP A 340 -39.37 -9.11 75.10
C ASP A 340 -38.52 -10.04 75.96
N GLY A 341 -37.61 -9.44 76.74
CA GLY A 341 -37.55 -9.66 78.19
C GLY A 341 -36.91 -10.92 78.78
N ARG A 342 -35.97 -11.59 78.08
CA ARG A 342 -35.00 -12.66 78.52
C ARG A 342 -34.83 -13.91 77.62
N GLY A 343 -35.38 -14.11 76.42
CA GLY A 343 -36.43 -13.43 75.69
C GLY A 343 -35.95 -12.64 74.46
N GLY A 344 -35.55 -13.41 73.43
CA GLY A 344 -35.92 -13.16 72.04
C GLY A 344 -35.11 -12.13 71.26
N GLU A 345 -34.31 -12.58 70.31
CA GLU A 345 -34.26 -11.93 69.00
C GLU A 345 -34.32 -13.04 67.96
N LYS A 346 -35.53 -13.56 67.71
CA LYS A 346 -35.79 -14.33 66.50
C LYS A 346 -35.77 -13.35 65.35
N GLY A 347 -34.61 -13.14 64.74
CA GLY A 347 -34.55 -12.68 63.37
C GLY A 347 -35.11 -13.77 62.47
N MET A 348 -36.44 -13.88 62.36
CA MET A 348 -37.05 -14.77 61.38
C MET A 348 -36.87 -14.10 60.01
N PHE A 349 -35.78 -14.43 59.33
CA PHE A 349 -35.67 -14.21 57.89
C PHE A 349 -36.73 -15.10 57.23
N GLN A 350 -37.92 -14.55 57.00
CA GLN A 350 -38.88 -15.19 56.12
C GLN A 350 -38.38 -14.98 54.69
N THR A 351 -37.59 -15.93 54.20
CA THR A 351 -37.20 -16.00 52.79
C THR A 351 -38.45 -16.24 51.96
N LEU A 352 -39.05 -15.17 51.42
CA LEU A 352 -40.10 -15.28 50.42
C LEU A 352 -39.49 -15.76 49.10
N LYS A 353 -39.42 -17.09 48.95
CA LYS A 353 -39.51 -17.77 47.65
C LYS A 353 -40.91 -17.52 47.09
N GLN A 354 -41.05 -16.62 46.11
CA GLN A 354 -41.99 -16.77 44.99
C GLN A 354 -41.90 -15.55 44.08
N PHE A 355 -41.21 -15.69 42.96
CA PHE A 355 -41.67 -15.36 41.61
C PHE A 355 -40.64 -15.95 40.64
N GLU A 356 -40.54 -17.29 40.65
CA GLU A 356 -40.10 -18.00 39.45
C GLU A 356 -41.28 -17.97 38.48
N GLY A 357 -41.06 -17.37 37.32
CA GLY A 357 -42.05 -17.34 36.25
C GLY A 357 -42.07 -15.99 35.56
N TYR A 358 -41.11 -15.79 34.65
CA TYR A 358 -41.25 -15.12 33.34
C TYR A 358 -39.87 -15.10 32.67
N MET A 359 -39.35 -16.29 32.34
CA MET A 359 -38.28 -16.46 31.34
C MET A 359 -38.87 -17.29 30.20
N TYR A 360 -39.67 -16.63 29.36
CA TYR A 360 -40.06 -17.11 28.03
C TYR A 360 -40.44 -15.92 27.15
N ALA A 361 -39.53 -15.54 26.26
CA ALA A 361 -39.77 -14.93 24.95
C ALA A 361 -38.40 -14.91 24.23
N LYS A 362 -38.04 -15.94 23.46
CA LYS A 362 -38.13 -15.96 21.98
C LYS A 362 -37.90 -14.59 21.35
N CYS A 363 -36.66 -14.33 20.93
CA CYS A 363 -36.41 -13.50 19.76
C CYS A 363 -36.56 -14.38 18.51
N LEU A 364 -37.58 -14.07 17.72
CA LEU A 364 -37.52 -14.14 16.27
C LEU A 364 -37.07 -12.76 15.78
#